data_AF-A0A829BSD8-F1
#
_entry.id   AF-A0A829BSD8-F1
#
_cell.length_a   1.000
_cell.length_b   1.000
_cell.length_c   1.000
_cell.angle_alpha   90.00
_cell.angle_beta   90.00
_cell.angle_gamma   90.00
#
_symmetry.space_group_name_H-M   'P 1'
#
loop_
_entity.id
_entity.type
_entity.pdbx_description
1 polymer ?
#
loop_
_entity_poly.entity_id
_entity_poly.type
_entity_poly.pdbx_seq_one_letter_code
_entity_poly.pdbx_strand_id
1 'polypeptide(L)'
;MFDLVVNLILLVIVIGGFVFLRFYADKKGKREYDERQLLMQKKAYTNAAWVVMGFNLILVIWGEVLAKYISLSFAGTANLFLIVGVFVCHSILNDAYFTARKNKKFLYVYAVIIAIQIFTVYQNWSQGSFGHDGHIYLTGEKAMSLLFILTFAVIFLVTAYKTIQDKREGK
;
A
#
# COMPACT_ATOMS: atom_id res chain seq x y z
N MET A 1 -2.26 32.43 -10.39
CA MET A 1 -2.99 32.66 -9.12
C MET A 1 -4.19 31.73 -9.00
N PHE A 2 -5.04 31.61 -10.04
CA PHE A 2 -6.17 30.67 -10.08
C PHE A 2 -5.77 29.20 -9.83
N ASP A 3 -4.74 28.69 -10.51
CA ASP A 3 -4.29 27.29 -10.32
C ASP A 3 -3.79 27.00 -8.89
N LEU A 4 -3.15 27.98 -8.25
CA LEU A 4 -2.67 27.85 -6.88
C LEU A 4 -3.84 27.79 -5.89
N VAL A 5 -4.89 28.58 -6.12
CA VAL A 5 -6.11 28.56 -5.32
C VAL A 5 -6.86 27.23 -5.50
N VAL A 6 -6.98 26.74 -6.74
CA VAL A 6 -7.59 25.43 -7.01
C VAL A 6 -6.81 24.29 -6.33
N ASN A 7 -5.48 24.31 -6.41
CA ASN A 7 -4.64 23.31 -5.75
C ASN A 7 -4.75 23.35 -4.22
N LEU A 8 -4.85 24.53 -3.62
CA LEU A 8 -5.10 24.70 -2.18
C LEU A 8 -6.46 24.15 -1.76
N ILE A 9 -7.50 24.41 -2.56
CA ILE A 9 -8.85 23.88 -2.31
C ILE A 9 -8.83 22.35 -2.36
N LEU A 10 -8.19 21.76 -3.37
CA LEU A 10 -8.05 20.30 -3.49
C LEU A 10 -7.31 19.72 -2.29
N LEU A 11 -6.23 20.35 -1.84
CA LEU A 11 -5.47 19.92 -0.66
C LEU A 11 -6.36 19.93 0.60
N VAL A 12 -7.13 21.00 0.82
CA VAL A 12 -8.05 21.10 1.97
C VAL A 12 -9.14 20.04 1.90
N ILE A 13 -9.69 19.76 0.72
CA ILE A 13 -10.68 18.69 0.54
C ILE A 13 -10.08 17.32 0.87
N VAL A 14 -8.85 17.05 0.42
CA VAL A 14 -8.17 15.77 0.70
C VAL A 14 -7.89 15.62 2.20
N ILE A 15 -7.30 16.62 2.84
CA ILE A 15 -7.00 16.60 4.28
C ILE A 15 -8.30 16.51 5.09
N GLY A 16 -9.28 17.35 4.77
CA GLY A 16 -10.59 17.34 5.41
C GLY A 16 -11.31 16.01 5.26
N GLY A 17 -11.21 15.38 4.09
CA GLY A 17 -11.72 14.04 3.82
C GLY A 17 -11.05 12.97 4.69
N PHE A 18 -9.71 12.97 4.80
CA PHE A 18 -8.98 12.05 5.69
C PHE A 18 -9.35 12.24 7.16
N VAL A 19 -9.43 13.49 7.62
CA VAL A 19 -9.82 13.83 8.99
C VAL A 19 -11.26 13.38 9.27
N PHE A 20 -12.19 13.66 8.36
CA PHE A 20 -13.58 13.23 8.46
C PHE A 20 -13.70 11.70 8.49
N LEU A 21 -13.00 11.00 7.58
CA LEU A 21 -12.98 9.54 7.54
C LEU A 21 -12.45 8.93 8.84
N ARG A 22 -11.40 9.53 9.42
CA ARG A 22 -10.87 9.12 10.73
C ARG A 22 -11.93 9.28 11.82
N PHE A 23 -12.53 10.47 11.94
CA PHE A 23 -13.58 10.72 12.94
C PHE A 23 -14.80 9.80 12.75
N TYR A 24 -15.17 9.52 11.51
CA TYR A 24 -16.26 8.62 11.19
C TYR A 24 -15.94 7.17 11.55
N ALA A 25 -14.72 6.71 11.26
CA ALA A 25 -14.23 5.39 11.61
C ALA A 25 -14.17 5.20 13.13
N ASP A 26 -13.68 6.19 13.87
CA ASP A 26 -13.60 6.19 15.33
C ASP A 26 -15.00 6.10 15.97
N LYS A 27 -16.01 6.78 15.39
CA LYS A 27 -17.40 6.74 15.88
C LYS A 27 -18.11 5.41 15.59
N LYS A 28 -17.88 4.80 14.43
CA LYS A 28 -18.54 3.53 14.03
C LYS A 28 -17.81 2.27 14.50
N GLY A 29 -16.55 2.39 14.90
CA GLY A 29 -15.60 1.28 14.96
C GLY A 29 -14.96 1.08 16.33
N LYS A 30 -15.68 1.24 17.44
CA LYS A 30 -15.25 0.67 18.73
C LYS A 30 -15.24 -0.86 18.62
N ARG A 31 -14.20 -1.40 18.00
CA ARG A 31 -13.83 -2.81 18.09
C ARG A 31 -12.98 -2.94 19.33
N GLU A 32 -13.41 -3.78 20.26
CA GLU A 32 -12.56 -4.24 21.34
C GLU A 32 -11.50 -5.16 20.74
N TYR A 33 -10.35 -4.57 20.44
CA TYR A 33 -9.15 -5.34 20.16
C TYR A 33 -8.58 -5.79 21.51
N ASP A 34 -8.22 -7.07 21.58
CA ASP A 34 -7.45 -7.58 22.71
C ASP A 34 -6.11 -6.82 22.81
N GLU A 35 -5.59 -6.64 24.03
CA GLU A 35 -4.32 -5.98 24.30
C GLU A 35 -3.18 -6.58 23.49
N ARG A 36 -3.22 -7.91 23.29
CA ARG A 36 -2.26 -8.63 22.45
C ARG A 36 -2.33 -8.19 20.97
N GLN A 37 -3.53 -8.00 20.43
CA GLN A 37 -3.72 -7.54 19.05
C GLN A 37 -3.23 -6.10 18.89
N LEU A 38 -3.52 -5.22 19.86
CA LEU A 38 -3.02 -3.84 19.87
C LEU A 38 -1.49 -3.78 19.92
N LEU A 39 -0.85 -4.63 20.73
CA LEU A 39 0.61 -4.70 20.82
C LEU A 39 1.24 -5.16 19.51
N MET A 40 0.63 -6.14 18.83
CA MET A 40 1.10 -6.62 17.53
C MET A 40 0.91 -5.58 16.41
N GLN A 41 -0.19 -4.81 16.43
CA GLN A 41 -0.36 -3.70 15.49
C GLN A 41 0.69 -2.60 15.70
N LYS A 42 1.02 -2.26 16.96
CA LYS A 42 2.13 -1.33 17.24
C LYS A 42 3.45 -1.84 16.68
N LYS A 43 3.77 -3.13 16.87
CA LYS A 43 4.96 -3.75 16.27
C LYS A 43 4.92 -3.73 14.74
N ALA A 44 3.76 -3.96 14.14
CA ALA A 44 3.57 -3.86 12.68
C ALA A 44 3.88 -2.44 12.17
N TYR A 45 3.41 -1.39 12.87
CA TYR A 45 3.75 0.00 12.55
C TYR A 45 5.24 0.29 12.70
N THR A 46 5.87 -0.18 13.78
CA THR A 46 7.31 -0.01 13.99
C THR A 46 8.12 -0.69 12.88
N ASN A 47 7.75 -1.91 12.49
CA ASN A 47 8.41 -2.62 11.40
C ASN A 47 8.24 -1.90 10.06
N ALA A 48 7.02 -1.42 9.77
CA ALA A 48 6.75 -0.61 8.58
C ALA A 48 7.61 0.66 8.55
N ALA A 49 7.75 1.35 9.68
CA ALA A 49 8.60 2.54 9.81
C ALA A 49 10.07 2.22 9.55
N TRP A 50 10.60 1.11 10.10
CA TRP A 50 11.98 0.68 9.85
C TRP A 50 12.24 0.36 8.37
N VAL A 51 11.31 -0.33 7.70
CA VAL A 51 11.45 -0.65 6.27
C VAL A 51 11.46 0.63 5.42
N VAL A 52 10.56 1.57 5.70
CA VAL A 52 10.55 2.88 5.03
C VAL A 52 11.83 3.65 5.31
N MET A 53 12.32 3.66 6.54
CA MET A 53 13.56 4.33 6.90
C MET A 53 14.74 3.75 6.12
N GLY A 54 14.83 2.41 6.01
CA GLY A 54 15.84 1.74 5.19
C GLY A 54 15.73 2.09 3.70
N PHE A 55 14.52 2.11 3.16
CA PHE A 55 14.29 2.53 1.77
C PHE A 55 14.71 3.99 1.52
N ASN A 56 14.38 4.90 2.44
CA ASN A 56 14.82 6.30 2.35
C ASN A 56 16.33 6.43 2.50
N LEU A 57 16.99 5.62 3.34
CA LEU A 57 18.45 5.60 3.45
C LEU A 57 19.09 5.22 2.11
N ILE A 58 18.55 4.21 1.41
CA ILE A 58 19.01 3.83 0.06
C ILE A 58 18.83 5.01 -0.91
N LEU A 59 17.68 5.69 -0.87
CA LEU A 59 17.43 6.87 -1.70
C LEU A 59 18.35 8.04 -1.36
N VAL A 60 18.79 8.20 -0.11
CA VAL A 60 19.75 9.24 0.27
C VAL A 60 21.14 8.91 -0.25
N ILE A 61 21.58 7.65 -0.14
CA ILE A 61 22.93 7.24 -0.55
C ILE A 61 23.05 7.16 -2.09
N TRP A 62 22.02 6.64 -2.76
CA TRP A 62 22.05 6.34 -4.20
C TRP A 62 21.08 7.18 -5.02
N GLY A 63 20.47 8.21 -4.43
CA GLY A 63 19.39 8.99 -5.03
C GLY A 63 19.74 9.61 -6.37
N GLU A 64 20.95 10.15 -6.51
CA GLU A 64 21.40 10.76 -7.78
C GLU A 64 21.50 9.73 -8.91
N VAL A 65 21.96 8.52 -8.60
CA VAL A 65 22.03 7.41 -9.56
C VAL A 65 20.63 6.91 -9.90
N LEU A 66 19.78 6.76 -8.88
CA LEU A 66 18.41 6.25 -9.01
C LEU A 66 17.46 7.24 -9.67
N ALA A 67 17.71 8.55 -9.60
CA ALA A 67 16.89 9.59 -10.21
C ALA A 67 16.73 9.43 -11.73
N LYS A 68 17.69 8.75 -12.38
CA LYS A 68 17.65 8.37 -13.80
C LYS A 68 16.62 7.29 -14.12
N TYR A 69 16.13 6.57 -13.12
CA TYR A 69 15.21 5.44 -13.28
C TYR A 69 13.91 5.61 -12.48
N ILE A 70 13.98 6.40 -11.41
CA ILE A 70 12.92 6.55 -10.42
C ILE A 70 12.59 8.02 -10.27
N SER A 71 11.33 8.36 -10.52
CA SER A 71 10.79 9.68 -10.20
C SER A 71 10.58 9.87 -8.70
N LEU A 72 10.62 11.12 -8.24
CA LEU A 72 10.27 11.47 -6.86
C LEU A 72 8.83 11.03 -6.49
N SER A 73 7.90 11.15 -7.43
CA SER A 73 6.52 10.71 -7.24
C SER A 73 6.42 9.19 -7.06
N PHE A 74 7.23 8.40 -7.77
CA PHE A 74 7.34 6.96 -7.52
C PHE A 74 7.89 6.67 -6.13
N ALA A 75 8.99 7.33 -5.72
CA ALA A 75 9.57 7.12 -4.39
C ALA A 75 8.56 7.38 -3.26
N GLY A 76 7.79 8.48 -3.35
CA GLY A 76 6.72 8.80 -2.41
C GLY A 76 5.60 7.75 -2.41
N THR A 77 5.20 7.29 -3.60
CA THR A 77 4.16 6.26 -3.73
C THR A 77 4.63 4.92 -3.18
N ALA A 78 5.87 4.51 -3.49
CA ALA A 78 6.49 3.29 -2.99
C ALA A 78 6.56 3.27 -1.45
N ASN A 79 6.87 4.40 -0.82
CA ASN A 79 6.81 4.54 0.64
C ASN A 79 5.43 4.18 1.20
N LEU A 80 4.34 4.69 0.61
CA LEU A 80 2.98 4.37 1.06
C LEU A 80 2.68 2.86 0.95
N PHE A 81 3.05 2.25 -0.17
CA PHE A 81 2.85 0.81 -0.38
C PHE A 81 3.72 -0.06 0.52
N LEU A 82 4.95 0.36 0.82
CA LEU A 82 5.81 -0.32 1.80
C LEU A 82 5.19 -0.28 3.20
N ILE A 83 4.67 0.86 3.63
CA ILE A 83 3.99 1.00 4.93
C ILE A 83 2.81 0.02 5.00
N VAL A 84 1.91 0.10 4.03
CA VAL A 84 0.70 -0.73 4.00
C VAL A 84 1.05 -2.21 3.88
N GLY A 85 1.96 -2.56 2.98
CA GLY A 85 2.37 -3.94 2.74
C GLY A 85 2.98 -4.59 3.96
N VAL A 86 3.97 -3.96 4.58
CA VAL A 86 4.63 -4.47 5.80
C VAL A 86 3.64 -4.56 6.96
N PHE A 87 2.84 -3.51 7.17
CA PHE A 87 1.86 -3.48 8.24
C PHE A 87 0.85 -4.62 8.11
N VAL A 88 0.26 -4.80 6.92
CA VAL A 88 -0.76 -5.83 6.67
C VAL A 88 -0.14 -7.22 6.79
N CYS A 89 1.02 -7.46 6.18
CA CYS A 89 1.67 -8.77 6.24
C CYS A 89 2.02 -9.17 7.67
N HIS A 90 2.60 -8.25 8.45
CA HIS A 90 2.92 -8.52 9.86
C HIS A 90 1.65 -8.75 10.69
N SER A 91 0.58 -8.00 10.42
CA SER A 91 -0.70 -8.19 11.11
C SER A 91 -1.35 -9.54 10.80
N ILE A 92 -1.27 -10.03 9.55
CA ILE A 92 -1.78 -11.34 9.14
C ILE A 92 -1.00 -12.47 9.83
N LEU A 93 0.33 -12.40 9.81
CA LEU A 93 1.17 -13.43 10.42
C LEU A 93 0.97 -13.57 11.94
N ASN A 94 0.55 -12.50 12.62
CA ASN A 94 0.36 -12.46 14.06
C ASN A 94 -1.11 -12.46 14.49
N ASP A 95 -2.04 -12.76 13.58
CA ASP A 95 -3.50 -12.80 13.86
C ASP A 95 -4.05 -11.49 14.46
N ALA A 96 -3.39 -10.37 14.16
CA ALA A 96 -3.74 -9.02 14.57
C ALA A 96 -4.45 -8.23 13.46
N TYR A 97 -4.99 -8.95 12.47
CA TYR A 97 -5.67 -8.35 11.31
C TYR A 97 -6.92 -7.57 11.74
N PHE A 98 -7.22 -6.50 11.01
CA PHE A 98 -8.51 -5.83 11.14
C PHE A 98 -9.61 -6.87 10.94
N THR A 99 -10.46 -7.09 11.94
CA THR A 99 -11.66 -7.93 11.87
C THR A 99 -12.66 -7.32 10.88
N ALA A 100 -12.30 -7.23 9.60
CA ALA A 100 -13.24 -7.00 8.54
C ALA A 100 -14.32 -8.06 8.75
N ARG A 101 -15.55 -7.61 9.05
CA ARG A 101 -16.73 -8.47 9.08
C ARG A 101 -16.58 -9.51 7.99
N LYS A 102 -16.89 -10.78 8.29
CA LYS A 102 -16.81 -11.98 7.42
C LYS A 102 -17.60 -11.88 6.10
N ASN A 103 -17.63 -10.71 5.48
CA ASN A 103 -18.41 -10.38 4.32
C ASN A 103 -17.51 -10.57 3.12
N LYS A 104 -17.57 -11.79 2.57
CA LYS A 104 -16.85 -12.23 1.37
C LYS A 104 -17.03 -11.27 0.19
N LYS A 105 -18.07 -10.42 0.21
CA LYS A 105 -18.31 -9.32 -0.75
C LYS A 105 -17.11 -8.39 -0.94
N PHE A 106 -16.32 -8.13 0.10
CA PHE A 106 -15.15 -7.25 0.00
C PHE A 106 -14.01 -7.87 -0.82
N LEU A 107 -13.90 -9.20 -0.85
CA LEU A 107 -12.92 -9.90 -1.70
C LEU A 107 -13.23 -9.73 -3.19
N TYR A 108 -14.51 -9.70 -3.57
CA TYR A 108 -14.89 -9.44 -4.97
C TYR A 108 -14.51 -8.04 -5.41
N VAL A 109 -14.69 -7.03 -4.54
CA VAL A 109 -14.27 -5.65 -4.83
C VAL A 109 -12.76 -5.59 -5.05
N TYR A 110 -11.96 -6.24 -4.19
CA TYR A 110 -10.51 -6.31 -4.40
C TYR A 110 -10.12 -7.06 -5.67
N ALA A 111 -10.79 -8.17 -5.99
CA ALA A 111 -10.51 -8.92 -7.21
C ALA A 111 -10.75 -8.07 -8.47
N VAL A 112 -11.84 -7.29 -8.49
CA VAL A 112 -12.14 -6.35 -9.58
C VAL A 112 -11.08 -5.24 -9.65
N ILE A 113 -10.69 -4.66 -8.52
CA ILE A 113 -9.64 -3.63 -8.49
C ILE A 113 -8.33 -4.20 -9.04
N ILE A 114 -7.91 -5.39 -8.59
CA ILE A 114 -6.68 -6.04 -9.07
C ILE A 114 -6.75 -6.30 -10.58
N ALA A 115 -7.88 -6.79 -11.10
CA ALA A 115 -8.06 -7.01 -12.53
C ALA A 115 -7.91 -5.72 -13.34
N ILE A 116 -8.49 -4.62 -12.87
CA ILE A 116 -8.33 -3.29 -13.48
C ILE A 116 -6.87 -2.86 -13.45
N GLN A 117 -6.16 -3.02 -12.32
CA GLN A 117 -4.75 -2.65 -12.23
C GLN A 117 -3.87 -3.47 -13.18
N ILE A 118 -4.11 -4.78 -13.31
CA ILE A 118 -3.40 -5.65 -14.26
C ILE A 118 -3.63 -5.16 -15.70
N PHE A 119 -4.87 -4.83 -16.05
CA PHE A 119 -5.20 -4.30 -17.36
C PHE A 119 -4.49 -2.96 -17.63
N THR A 120 -4.45 -2.06 -16.66
CA THR A 120 -3.72 -0.77 -16.77
C THR A 120 -2.22 -1.00 -16.98
N VAL A 121 -1.61 -1.94 -16.25
CA VAL A 121 -0.20 -2.31 -16.47
C VAL A 121 0.02 -2.87 -17.86
N TYR A 122 -0.86 -3.77 -18.33
CA TYR A 122 -0.78 -4.33 -19.67
C TYR A 122 -0.89 -3.25 -20.76
N GLN A 123 -1.82 -2.31 -20.63
CA GLN A 123 -1.95 -1.19 -21.57
C GLN A 123 -0.70 -0.30 -21.56
N ASN A 124 -0.22 0.09 -20.37
CA ASN A 124 1.00 0.88 -20.22
C ASN A 124 2.23 0.17 -20.82
N TRP A 125 2.28 -1.16 -20.70
CA TRP A 125 3.33 -1.97 -21.31
C TRP A 125 3.22 -2.01 -22.84
N SER A 126 2.01 -2.25 -23.37
CA SER A 126 1.74 -2.29 -24.81
C SER A 126 2.03 -0.95 -25.51
N GLN A 127 1.89 0.17 -24.80
CA GLN A 127 2.19 1.51 -25.31
C GLN A 127 3.68 1.87 -25.21
N GLY A 128 4.54 0.95 -24.73
CA GLY A 128 5.97 1.22 -24.50
C GLY A 128 6.23 2.24 -23.39
N SER A 129 5.23 2.58 -22.59
CA SER A 129 5.29 3.72 -21.67
C SER A 129 6.23 3.53 -20.48
N PHE A 130 6.64 2.29 -20.20
CA PHE A 130 7.62 1.94 -19.17
C PHE A 130 9.07 2.06 -19.63
N GLY A 131 9.33 2.09 -20.94
CA GLY A 131 10.67 2.12 -21.50
C GLY A 131 10.98 3.46 -22.16
N HIS A 132 12.10 4.08 -21.78
CA HIS A 132 12.71 5.16 -22.55
C HIS A 132 14.18 4.79 -22.76
N ASP A 133 14.65 4.80 -24.01
CA ASP A 133 16.03 4.51 -24.38
C ASP A 133 16.59 3.18 -23.83
N GLY A 134 15.80 2.10 -23.86
CA GLY A 134 16.22 0.77 -23.40
C GLY A 134 16.25 0.58 -21.88
N HIS A 135 15.86 1.59 -21.11
CA HIS A 135 15.78 1.53 -19.65
C HIS A 135 14.34 1.62 -19.15
N ILE A 136 14.02 0.89 -18.08
CA ILE A 136 12.72 0.96 -17.42
C ILE A 136 12.67 2.22 -16.55
N TYR A 137 11.77 3.15 -16.87
CA TYR A 137 11.57 4.39 -16.13
C TYR A 137 10.27 4.33 -15.32
N LEU A 138 10.40 4.35 -13.99
CA LEU A 138 9.29 4.24 -13.05
C LEU A 138 8.83 5.65 -12.61
N THR A 139 7.79 6.12 -13.30
CA THR A 139 7.03 7.32 -12.90
C THR A 139 5.92 6.97 -11.92
N GLY A 140 5.58 7.88 -11.00
CA GLY A 140 4.51 7.66 -10.02
C GLY A 140 3.19 7.21 -10.66
N GLU A 141 2.77 7.84 -11.75
CA GLU A 141 1.52 7.50 -12.47
C GLU A 141 1.55 6.10 -13.07
N LYS A 142 2.64 5.71 -13.74
CA LYS A 142 2.74 4.44 -14.46
C LYS A 142 3.01 3.27 -13.53
N ALA A 143 3.78 3.51 -12.47
CA ALA A 143 4.23 2.47 -11.57
C ALA A 143 3.35 2.31 -10.32
N MET A 144 2.36 3.18 -10.10
CA MET A 144 1.36 2.98 -9.04
C MET A 144 0.59 1.68 -9.22
N SER A 145 0.14 1.36 -10.44
CA SER A 145 -0.54 0.10 -10.72
C SER A 145 0.38 -1.11 -10.50
N LEU A 146 1.66 -1.00 -10.85
CA LEU A 146 2.67 -2.03 -10.58
C LEU A 146 2.88 -2.26 -9.09
N LEU A 147 3.08 -1.19 -8.32
CA LEU A 147 3.24 -1.24 -6.87
C LEU A 147 1.99 -1.83 -6.22
N PHE A 148 0.79 -1.46 -6.69
CA PHE A 148 -0.46 -2.02 -6.20
C PHE A 148 -0.52 -3.53 -6.39
N ILE A 149 -0.27 -4.02 -7.60
CA ILE A 149 -0.28 -5.46 -7.90
C ILE A 149 0.76 -6.17 -7.05
N LEU A 150 1.99 -5.65 -6.98
CA LEU A 150 3.08 -6.26 -6.23
C LEU A 150 2.74 -6.38 -4.73
N THR A 151 2.28 -5.29 -4.11
CA THR A 151 1.93 -5.29 -2.69
C THR A 151 0.78 -6.24 -2.39
N PHE A 152 -0.27 -6.25 -3.21
CA PHE A 152 -1.40 -7.15 -3.02
C PHE A 152 -1.03 -8.62 -3.28
N ALA A 153 -0.13 -8.90 -4.24
CA ALA A 153 0.38 -10.24 -4.47
C ALA A 153 1.14 -10.76 -3.25
N VAL A 154 2.00 -9.93 -2.64
CA VAL A 154 2.71 -10.29 -1.39
C VAL A 154 1.72 -10.54 -0.25
N ILE A 155 0.74 -9.65 -0.05
CA ILE A 155 -0.31 -9.85 0.97
C ILE A 155 -1.07 -11.15 0.74
N PHE A 156 -1.41 -11.47 -0.51
CA PHE A 156 -2.09 -12.71 -0.87
C PHE A 156 -1.25 -13.94 -0.57
N LEU A 157 0.04 -13.93 -0.92
CA LEU A 157 0.98 -15.00 -0.60
C LEU A 157 1.13 -15.21 0.91
N VAL A 158 1.25 -14.13 1.69
CA VAL A 158 1.31 -14.20 3.15
C VAL A 158 0.01 -14.77 3.75
N THR A 159 -1.14 -14.36 3.21
CA THR A 159 -2.44 -14.89 3.62
C THR A 159 -2.56 -16.38 3.31
N ALA A 160 -2.14 -16.81 2.11
CA ALA A 160 -2.16 -18.20 1.70
C ALA A 160 -1.20 -19.05 2.56
N TYR A 161 0.01 -18.56 2.82
CA TYR A 161 0.99 -19.18 3.70
C TYR A 161 0.41 -19.39 5.11
N LYS A 162 -0.15 -18.32 5.71
CA LYS A 162 -0.77 -18.38 7.03
C LYS A 162 -1.95 -19.36 7.06
N THR A 163 -2.80 -19.35 6.03
CA THR A 163 -3.93 -20.29 5.91
C THR A 163 -3.47 -21.75 5.84
N ILE A 164 -2.38 -22.03 5.13
CA ILE A 164 -1.79 -23.38 5.06
C ILE A 164 -1.19 -23.78 6.41
N GLN A 165 -0.51 -22.84 7.08
CA GLN A 165 0.07 -23.08 8.40
C GLN A 165 -1.01 -23.38 9.44
N ASP A 166 -2.08 -22.59 9.51
CA ASP A 166 -3.18 -22.80 10.45
C ASP A 166 -3.86 -24.17 10.23
N LYS A 167 -4.06 -24.56 8.96
CA LYS A 167 -4.55 -25.92 8.61
C LYS A 167 -3.62 -27.04 9.07
N ARG A 168 -2.30 -26.83 9.02
CA ARG A 168 -1.31 -27.82 9.50
C ARG A 168 -1.26 -27.90 11.01
N GLU A 169 -1.49 -26.78 11.69
CA GLU A 169 -1.56 -26.69 13.16
C GLU A 169 -2.91 -27.18 13.73
N GLY A 170 -3.86 -27.59 12.87
CA GLY A 170 -5.17 -28.09 13.30
C GLY A 170 -6.12 -27.01 13.82
N LYS A 171 -5.89 -25.75 13.46
CA LYS A 171 -6.75 -24.60 13.80
C LYS A 171 -7.77 -24.30 12.69
#